data_AF-A0A0F9RY33-F1
#
_entry.id   AF-A0A0F9RY33-F1
#
_cell.length_a   1.000
_cell.length_b   1.000
_cell.length_c   1.000
_cell.angle_alpha   90.00
_cell.angle_beta   90.00
_cell.angle_gamma   90.00
#
_symmetry.space_group_name_H-M   'P 1'
#
loop_
_entity.id
_entity.type
_entity.pdbx_description
1 polymer ?
#
loop_
_entity_poly.entity_id
_entity_poly.type
_entity_poly.pdbx_seq_one_letter_code
_entity_poly.pdbx_strand_id
1 'polypeptide(L)'
;MLGMVTYYHIPEHLIIGGEIGDFCSRIVEGDSNRKSKIFVVRYNKLGVFVIAEWIGNVGDAFVDVMNLGKSLANFDRKKAYELKYRMLAPSTCKETELDMLNAESNFHHQLQDDNSEEQDRLARVAMGE
;
A
#
# COMPACT_ATOMS: atom_id res chain seq x y z
N MET A 1 11.26 1.20 -2.73
CA MET A 1 10.67 0.43 -1.62
C MET A 1 9.93 -0.79 -2.18
N LEU A 2 10.58 -1.96 -2.18
CA LEU A 2 9.92 -3.24 -2.46
C LEU A 2 9.38 -3.75 -1.12
N GLY A 3 8.08 -4.01 -1.03
CA GLY A 3 7.47 -4.60 0.15
C GLY A 3 8.04 -5.98 0.46
N MET A 4 7.72 -6.48 1.65
CA MET A 4 8.04 -7.84 2.07
C MET A 4 7.55 -8.86 1.02
N VAL A 5 8.40 -9.81 0.68
CA VAL A 5 8.02 -10.91 -0.23
C VAL A 5 6.97 -11.76 0.46
N THR A 6 5.82 -11.91 -0.19
CA THR A 6 4.66 -12.63 0.32
C THR A 6 4.32 -13.79 -0.61
N TYR A 7 4.15 -14.99 -0.07
CA TYR A 7 3.69 -16.14 -0.82
C TYR A 7 2.18 -16.10 -0.99
N TYR A 8 1.72 -16.35 -2.21
CA TYR A 8 0.30 -16.31 -2.52
C TYR A 8 -0.41 -17.56 -1.99
N HIS A 9 -1.42 -17.30 -1.18
CA HIS A 9 -2.28 -18.31 -0.60
C HIS A 9 -3.73 -17.84 -0.71
N ILE A 10 -4.57 -18.61 -1.42
CA ILE A 10 -5.98 -18.28 -1.68
C ILE A 10 -6.78 -17.96 -0.40
N PRO A 11 -6.62 -18.69 0.74
CA PRO A 11 -7.35 -18.35 1.96
C PRO A 11 -7.01 -16.96 2.51
N GLU A 12 -5.78 -16.49 2.27
CA GLU A 12 -5.27 -15.24 2.81
C GLU A 12 -5.37 -14.07 1.83
N HIS A 13 -5.45 -14.37 0.54
CA HIS A 13 -5.32 -13.38 -0.53
C HIS A 13 -6.39 -13.56 -1.61
N LEU A 14 -7.16 -12.50 -1.84
CA LEU A 14 -8.12 -12.42 -2.94
C LEU A 14 -7.61 -11.45 -4.02
N ILE A 15 -7.40 -11.94 -5.24
CA ILE A 15 -7.06 -11.09 -6.38
C ILE A 15 -8.33 -10.36 -6.84
N ILE A 16 -8.22 -9.05 -7.00
CA ILE A 16 -9.32 -8.18 -7.41
C ILE A 16 -9.10 -7.74 -8.85
N GLY A 17 -10.07 -8.04 -9.70
CA GLY A 17 -10.15 -7.50 -11.06
C GLY A 17 -10.82 -6.12 -11.09
N GLY A 18 -10.68 -5.41 -12.21
CA GLY A 18 -11.35 -4.14 -12.46
C GLY A 18 -10.43 -3.04 -12.99
N GLU A 19 -10.95 -1.82 -13.02
CA GLU A 19 -10.33 -0.67 -13.71
C GLU A 19 -8.94 -0.31 -13.18
N ILE A 20 -8.66 -0.54 -11.89
CA ILE A 20 -7.33 -0.30 -11.30
C ILE A 20 -6.31 -1.30 -11.87
N GLY A 21 -6.70 -2.54 -12.15
CA GLY A 21 -5.84 -3.52 -12.81
C GLY A 21 -5.49 -3.12 -14.24
N ASP A 22 -6.48 -2.61 -14.99
CA ASP A 22 -6.26 -2.09 -16.35
C ASP A 22 -5.38 -0.84 -16.35
N PHE A 23 -5.52 0.02 -15.34
CA PHE A 23 -4.66 1.17 -15.13
C PHE A 23 -3.21 0.74 -14.84
N CYS A 24 -3.01 -0.24 -13.94
CA CYS A 24 -1.69 -0.79 -13.63
C CYS A 24 -1.02 -1.38 -14.87
N SER A 25 -1.79 -2.10 -15.70
CA SER A 25 -1.30 -2.68 -16.96
C SER A 25 -0.83 -1.62 -17.95
N ARG A 26 -1.53 -0.46 -18.00
CA ARG A 26 -1.15 0.69 -18.83
C ARG A 26 0.11 1.42 -18.33
N ILE A 27 0.37 1.45 -17.02
CA ILE A 27 1.57 2.10 -16.48
C ILE A 27 2.85 1.42 -16.99
N VAL A 28 2.84 0.10 -17.08
CA VAL A 28 3.98 -0.71 -17.53
C VAL A 28 3.88 -1.10 -19.01
N GLU A 29 3.06 -0.38 -19.78
CA GLU A 29 2.94 -0.59 -21.22
C GLU A 29 4.31 -0.32 -21.88
N GLY A 30 4.86 -1.34 -22.54
CA GLY A 30 6.21 -1.32 -23.12
C GLY A 30 7.27 -2.07 -22.31
N ASP A 31 7.01 -2.40 -21.05
CA ASP A 31 7.88 -3.28 -20.24
C ASP A 31 7.42 -4.75 -20.35
N SER A 32 8.10 -5.52 -21.20
CA SER A 32 7.79 -6.93 -21.42
C SER A 32 7.99 -7.80 -20.18
N ASN A 33 8.86 -7.40 -19.25
CA ASN A 33 9.15 -8.19 -18.05
C ASN A 33 8.07 -8.06 -16.99
N ARG A 34 7.35 -6.94 -16.97
CA ARG A 34 6.33 -6.61 -15.96
C ARG A 34 4.90 -6.72 -16.49
N LYS A 35 4.73 -6.96 -17.79
CA LYS A 35 3.44 -7.21 -18.42
C LYS A 35 2.68 -8.31 -17.66
N SER A 36 1.44 -8.01 -17.27
CA SER A 36 0.55 -8.92 -16.53
C SER A 36 1.06 -9.35 -15.14
N LYS A 37 2.13 -8.75 -14.62
CA LYS A 37 2.65 -9.06 -13.28
C LYS A 37 2.07 -8.19 -12.17
N ILE A 38 1.50 -7.04 -12.52
CA ILE A 38 0.93 -6.11 -11.54
C ILE A 38 -0.56 -6.37 -11.40
N PHE A 39 -1.03 -6.48 -10.15
CA PHE A 39 -2.40 -6.81 -9.83
C PHE A 39 -2.82 -6.16 -8.51
N VAL A 40 -4.12 -6.14 -8.24
CA VAL A 40 -4.67 -5.71 -6.96
C VAL A 40 -5.00 -6.95 -6.14
N VAL A 41 -4.56 -6.97 -4.89
CA VAL A 41 -4.84 -8.04 -3.93
C VAL A 41 -5.50 -7.46 -2.69
N ARG A 42 -6.47 -8.19 -2.14
CA ARG A 42 -7.01 -7.96 -0.82
C ARG A 42 -6.44 -8.97 0.15
N TYR A 43 -5.82 -8.49 1.22
CA TYR A 43 -5.46 -9.31 2.37
C TYR A 43 -6.72 -9.61 3.18
N ASN A 44 -7.21 -10.85 3.13
CA ASN A 44 -8.51 -11.22 3.66
C ASN A 44 -8.63 -10.98 5.18
N LYS A 45 -7.58 -11.31 5.94
CA LYS A 45 -7.54 -11.10 7.40
C LYS A 45 -7.56 -9.62 7.78
N LEU A 46 -6.84 -8.78 7.04
CA LEU A 46 -6.69 -7.35 7.34
C LEU A 46 -7.79 -6.49 6.71
N GLY A 47 -8.46 -6.99 5.67
CA GLY A 47 -9.42 -6.24 4.87
C GLY A 47 -8.78 -5.10 4.07
N VAL A 48 -7.47 -5.16 3.83
CA VAL A 48 -6.69 -4.11 3.16
C VAL A 48 -6.42 -4.48 1.71
N PHE A 49 -6.55 -3.51 0.82
CA PHE A 49 -6.24 -3.61 -0.60
C PHE A 49 -4.84 -3.08 -0.87
N VAL A 50 -4.11 -3.79 -1.72
CA VAL A 50 -2.73 -3.48 -2.08
C VAL A 50 -2.53 -3.72 -3.57
N ILE A 51 -1.77 -2.84 -4.21
CA ILE A 51 -1.22 -3.08 -5.55
C ILE A 51 0.09 -3.84 -5.36
N ALA A 52 0.15 -5.03 -5.95
CA ALA A 52 1.25 -5.97 -5.81
C ALA A 52 1.83 -6.34 -7.18
N GLU A 53 3.04 -6.88 -7.17
CA GLU A 53 3.72 -7.39 -8.34
C GLU A 53 4.22 -8.82 -8.11
N TRP A 54 3.94 -9.72 -9.06
CA TRP A 54 4.45 -11.09 -9.04
C TRP A 54 5.97 -11.13 -9.19
N ILE A 55 6.63 -11.90 -8.32
CA ILE A 55 8.05 -12.23 -8.42
C ILE A 55 8.17 -13.56 -9.14
N GLY A 56 8.81 -13.56 -10.31
CA GLY A 56 8.92 -14.76 -11.13
C GLY A 56 7.59 -15.15 -11.78
N ASN A 57 7.03 -16.29 -11.37
CA ASN A 57 5.81 -16.86 -11.95
C ASN A 57 4.54 -16.32 -11.26
N VAL A 58 3.49 -16.11 -12.05
CA VAL A 58 2.18 -15.71 -11.54
C VAL A 58 1.64 -16.78 -10.60
N GLY A 59 1.17 -16.37 -9.42
CA GLY A 59 0.57 -17.26 -8.42
C GLY A 59 1.53 -17.84 -7.39
N ASP A 60 2.83 -17.52 -7.46
CA ASP A 60 3.83 -18.02 -6.50
C ASP A 60 4.07 -17.03 -5.35
N ALA A 61 4.95 -16.05 -5.55
CA ALA A 61 5.24 -14.99 -4.59
C ALA A 61 5.07 -13.61 -5.22
N PHE A 62 4.74 -12.61 -4.42
CA PHE A 62 4.59 -11.23 -4.86
C PHE A 62 5.19 -10.26 -3.84
N VAL A 63 5.45 -9.03 -4.29
CA VAL A 63 5.82 -7.91 -3.45
C VAL A 63 4.72 -6.87 -3.42
N ASP A 64 4.52 -6.26 -2.26
CA ASP A 64 3.65 -5.10 -2.12
C ASP A 64 4.34 -3.87 -2.74
N VAL A 65 3.62 -3.15 -3.60
CA VAL A 65 4.12 -1.92 -4.25
C VAL A 65 3.42 -0.67 -3.70
N MET A 66 2.13 -0.76 -3.42
CA MET A 66 1.37 0.35 -2.85
C MET A 66 0.18 -0.11 -2.03
N ASN A 67 0.08 0.38 -0.79
CA ASN A 67 -1.07 0.14 0.08
C ASN A 67 -2.22 1.13 -0.25
N LEU A 68 -3.39 0.58 -0.55
CA LEU A 68 -4.61 1.35 -0.84
C LEU A 68 -5.50 1.52 0.40
N GLY A 69 -5.24 0.80 1.49
CA GLY A 69 -6.03 0.82 2.72
C GLY A 69 -7.29 -0.06 2.61
N LYS A 70 -8.33 0.26 3.38
CA LYS A 70 -9.56 -0.56 3.45
C LYS A 70 -10.55 -0.33 2.32
N SER A 71 -10.27 0.59 1.39
CA SER A 71 -11.17 0.94 0.29
C SER A 71 -10.40 1.25 -0.98
N LEU A 72 -10.90 0.75 -2.12
CA LEU A 72 -10.38 1.10 -3.44
C LEU A 72 -10.69 2.55 -3.83
N ALA A 73 -11.70 3.18 -3.21
CA ALA A 73 -11.99 4.60 -3.39
C ALA A 73 -10.85 5.53 -2.92
N ASN A 74 -9.92 5.00 -2.11
CA ASN A 74 -8.72 5.72 -1.70
C ASN A 74 -7.68 5.84 -2.84
N PHE A 75 -7.91 5.21 -3.99
CA PHE A 75 -7.04 5.32 -5.16
C PHE A 75 -7.44 6.55 -5.98
N ASP A 76 -6.84 7.68 -5.63
CA ASP A 76 -7.07 8.97 -6.27
C ASP A 76 -5.96 9.32 -7.28
N ARG A 77 -6.09 10.49 -7.90
CA ARG A 77 -5.10 11.00 -8.85
C ARG A 77 -3.70 11.11 -8.24
N LYS A 78 -3.58 11.46 -6.96
CA LYS A 78 -2.29 11.60 -6.27
C LYS A 78 -1.60 10.24 -6.14
N LYS A 79 -2.32 9.22 -5.68
CA LYS A 79 -1.82 7.84 -5.61
C LYS A 79 -1.49 7.27 -6.99
N ALA A 80 -2.27 7.61 -8.01
CA ALA A 80 -1.98 7.20 -9.38
C ALA A 80 -0.65 7.75 -9.90
N TYR A 81 -0.33 9.03 -9.62
CA TYR A 81 0.97 9.62 -9.95
C TYR A 81 2.10 8.99 -9.14
N GLU A 82 1.90 8.80 -7.84
CA GLU A 82 2.87 8.17 -6.95
C GLU A 82 3.19 6.74 -7.41
N LEU A 83 2.18 5.97 -7.81
CA LEU A 83 2.35 4.64 -8.35
C LEU A 83 3.19 4.67 -9.63
N LYS A 84 2.85 5.56 -10.57
CA LYS A 84 3.61 5.73 -11.81
C LYS A 84 5.08 6.07 -11.52
N TYR A 85 5.33 6.96 -10.57
CA TYR A 85 6.68 7.32 -10.14
C TYR A 85 7.43 6.11 -9.57
N ARG A 86 6.83 5.40 -8.60
CA ARG A 86 7.45 4.19 -7.98
C ARG A 86 7.76 3.10 -9.00
N MET A 87 6.89 2.93 -9.99
CA MET A 87 7.03 1.87 -11.00
C MET A 87 8.09 2.18 -12.05
N LEU A 88 8.27 3.45 -12.43
CA LEU A 88 9.15 3.85 -13.54
C LEU A 88 10.48 4.48 -13.07
N ALA A 89 10.53 4.98 -11.84
CA ALA A 89 11.70 5.55 -11.21
C ALA A 89 11.86 4.91 -9.81
N PRO A 90 12.37 3.66 -9.73
CA PRO A 90 12.56 3.01 -8.44
C PRO A 90 13.50 3.86 -7.58
N SER A 91 13.00 4.27 -6.41
CA SER A 91 13.76 5.07 -5.46
C SER A 91 15.10 4.41 -5.15
N THR A 92 16.17 5.21 -5.11
CA THR A 92 17.49 4.75 -4.68
C THR A 92 17.44 4.29 -3.22
N CYS A 93 18.44 3.51 -2.77
CA CYS A 93 18.51 3.04 -1.38
C CYS A 93 18.45 4.20 -0.36
N LYS A 94 19.11 5.34 -0.68
CA LYS A 94 19.09 6.54 0.17
C LYS A 94 17.72 7.20 0.25
N GLU A 95 17.00 7.29 -0.87
CA GLU A 95 15.64 7.83 -0.87
C GLU A 95 14.69 6.91 -0.10
N THR A 96 14.89 5.60 -0.18
CA THR A 96 14.10 4.64 0.59
C THR A 96 14.35 4.76 2.11
N GLU A 97 15.60 4.95 2.54
CA GLU A 97 15.91 5.22 3.96
C GLU A 97 15.23 6.50 4.47
N LEU A 98 15.29 7.58 3.70
CA LEU A 98 14.63 8.84 4.03
C LEU A 98 13.11 8.69 4.11
N ASP A 99 12.50 7.98 3.15
CA ASP A 99 11.06 7.71 3.17
C ASP A 99 10.64 6.86 4.36
N MET A 100 11.43 5.86 4.76
CA MET A 100 11.17 5.03 5.95
C MET A 100 11.21 5.87 7.23
N LEU A 101 12.23 6.69 7.40
CA LEU A 101 12.36 7.59 8.55
C LEU A 101 11.18 8.56 8.64
N ASN A 102 10.73 9.10 7.50
CA ASN A 102 9.57 9.98 7.45
C ASN A 102 8.26 9.25 7.75
N ALA A 103 8.08 8.01 7.27
CA ALA A 103 6.89 7.22 7.55
C ALA A 103 6.81 6.82 9.05
N GLU A 104 7.94 6.45 9.64
CA GLU A 104 8.06 6.12 11.06
C GLU A 104 7.78 7.35 11.94
N SER A 105 8.34 8.51 11.55
CA SER A 105 8.03 9.80 12.20
C SER A 105 6.53 10.13 12.15
N ASN A 106 5.90 10.02 10.98
CA ASN A 106 4.46 10.28 10.82
C ASN A 106 3.61 9.31 11.65
N PHE A 107 3.99 8.03 11.73
CA PHE A 107 3.31 7.06 12.57
C PHE A 107 3.38 7.43 14.06
N HIS A 108 4.57 7.84 14.54
CA HIS A 108 4.73 8.27 15.92
C HIS A 108 3.97 9.55 16.24
N HIS A 109 3.91 10.50 15.29
CA HIS A 109 3.10 11.71 15.45
C HIS A 109 1.60 11.40 15.51
N GLN A 110 1.08 10.55 14.64
CA GLN A 110 -0.31 10.09 14.73
C GLN A 110 -0.62 9.40 16.06
N LEU A 111 0.29 8.55 16.55
CA LEU A 111 0.11 7.87 17.83
C LEU A 111 0.09 8.84 19.02
N GLN A 112 0.84 9.94 18.93
CA GLN A 112 0.85 11.00 19.95
C GLN A 112 -0.42 11.83 19.90
N ASP A 113 -0.87 12.20 18.70
CA ASP A 113 -2.12 12.95 18.51
C ASP A 113 -3.32 12.14 19.01
N ASP A 114 -3.41 10.85 18.65
CA ASP A 114 -4.47 9.94 19.10
C ASP A 114 -4.47 9.78 20.64
N ASN A 115 -3.29 9.68 21.25
CA ASN A 115 -3.18 9.63 22.72
C ASN A 115 -3.57 10.96 23.39
N SER A 116 -3.27 12.09 22.74
CA SER A 116 -3.65 13.41 23.27
C SER A 116 -5.16 13.61 23.22
N GLU A 117 -5.81 13.21 22.12
CA GLU A 117 -7.27 13.29 21.99
C GLU A 117 -7.97 12.37 22.99
N GLU A 118 -7.45 11.16 23.24
CA GLU A 118 -8.04 10.24 24.22
C GLU A 118 -7.84 10.75 25.66
N GLN A 119 -6.71 11.39 25.98
CA GLN A 119 -6.52 12.05 27.27
C GLN A 119 -7.46 13.23 27.48
N ASP A 120 -7.66 14.06 26.45
CA ASP A 120 -8.60 15.19 26.50
C ASP A 120 -10.05 14.72 26.62
N ARG A 121 -10.38 13.58 26.01
CA ARG A 121 -11.70 12.94 26.14
C ARG A 121 -11.91 12.41 27.56
N LEU A 122 -10.91 11.71 28.12
CA LEU A 122 -10.97 11.21 29.50
C LEU A 122 -11.05 12.35 30.53
N ALA A 123 -10.37 13.48 30.27
CA ALA A 123 -10.47 14.67 31.12
C ALA A 123 -11.86 15.29 31.09
N ARG A 124 -12.51 15.39 29.93
CA ARG A 124 -13.90 15.87 29.81
C ARG A 124 -14.90 14.97 30.52
N VAL A 125 -14.77 13.65 30.35
CA VAL A 125 -15.59 12.66 31.07
C VAL A 125 -15.39 12.75 32.58
N ALA A 126 -14.15 12.96 33.05
CA ALA A 126 -13.86 13.13 34.47
C ALA A 126 -14.42 14.44 35.06
N MET A 127 -14.60 15.47 34.22
CA MET A 127 -15.28 16.73 34.59
C MET A 127 -16.81 16.66 34.46
N GLY A 128 -17.36 15.56 33.93
CA GLY A 128 -18.81 15.31 33.85
C GLY A 128 -19.49 15.88 32.61
N GLU A 129 -18.74 16.21 31.55
CA GLU A 129 -19.26 16.44 30.19
C GLU A 129 -19.34 15.12 29.40
#